data_AF-A0A6J8AV94-F1
#
_entry.id   AF-A0A6J8AV94-F1
#
_cell.length_a   1.000
_cell.length_b   1.000
_cell.length_c   1.000
_cell.angle_alpha   90.00
_cell.angle_beta   90.00
_cell.angle_gamma   90.00
#
_symmetry.space_group_name_H-M   'P 1'
#
loop_
_entity.id
_entity.type
_entity.pdbx_description
1 polymer ?
#
loop_
_entity_poly.entity_id
_entity_poly.type
_entity_poly.pdbx_seq_one_letter_code
_entity_poly.pdbx_strand_id
1 'polypeptide(L)'
;MNDQFVGAVATSKNTLIDYAIVSPMLFKCISYFNIANFDSILGDIHCPVIINFDTSVILEPVEALSNDANVLHDDNSHVVYKSKWKNNNANVFFENLNDENIHDLVEKLENLDVNNINVETVNNVVLNCNSLIKNAADKADMIVEFKPKNRPGVGSKNVNLILIKIVI
;
A
#
# COMPACT_ATOMS: atom_id res chain seq x y z
N MET A 1 -17.38 -20.79 3.80
CA MET A 1 -18.41 -20.20 4.68
C MET A 1 -17.89 -18.83 5.07
N ASN A 2 -18.36 -17.76 4.43
CA ASN A 2 -18.38 -16.35 4.93
C ASN A 2 -18.70 -15.37 3.79
N ASP A 3 -19.94 -15.41 3.30
CA ASP A 3 -20.51 -14.33 2.49
C ASP A 3 -21.37 -13.37 3.34
N GLN A 4 -21.33 -13.49 4.68
CA GLN A 4 -22.24 -12.80 5.59
C GLN A 4 -22.11 -11.26 5.60
N PHE A 5 -21.06 -10.71 4.99
CA PHE A 5 -20.83 -9.26 4.93
C PHE A 5 -20.64 -8.74 3.50
N VAL A 6 -20.88 -9.60 2.49
CA VAL A 6 -20.95 -9.15 1.09
C VAL A 6 -22.20 -8.30 0.94
N GLY A 7 -22.03 -6.98 0.88
CA GLY A 7 -23.13 -6.01 0.73
C GLY A 7 -23.49 -5.20 1.97
N ALA A 8 -22.69 -5.25 3.05
CA ALA A 8 -22.84 -4.28 4.13
C ALA A 8 -22.54 -2.87 3.60
N VAL A 9 -23.47 -1.94 3.77
CA VAL A 9 -23.39 -0.58 3.21
C VAL A 9 -22.59 0.33 4.14
N ALA A 10 -21.60 1.02 3.57
CA ALA A 10 -20.63 1.83 4.30
C ALA A 10 -21.06 3.30 4.46
N THR A 11 -22.28 3.67 4.05
CA THR A 11 -22.78 5.04 4.25
C THR A 11 -24.19 5.06 4.82
N SER A 12 -24.54 6.18 5.45
CA SER A 12 -25.89 6.49 5.94
C SER A 12 -26.96 6.54 4.83
N LYS A 13 -26.55 6.55 3.56
CA LYS A 13 -27.41 6.55 2.37
C LYS A 13 -27.42 5.21 1.62
N ASN A 14 -26.97 4.13 2.25
CA ASN A 14 -26.90 2.80 1.65
C ASN A 14 -26.03 2.73 0.38
N THR A 15 -24.94 3.50 0.32
CA THR A 15 -23.92 3.36 -0.72
C THR A 15 -22.70 2.60 -0.18
N LEU A 16 -22.06 1.81 -1.05
CA LEU A 16 -20.80 1.13 -0.75
C LEU A 16 -19.71 1.80 -1.57
N ILE A 17 -18.97 2.72 -0.96
CA ILE A 17 -17.88 3.46 -1.59
C ILE A 17 -16.53 3.33 -0.86
N ASP A 18 -16.55 2.74 0.34
CA ASP A 18 -15.37 2.50 1.14
C ASP A 18 -14.86 1.07 0.94
N TYR A 19 -13.61 0.94 0.49
CA TYR A 19 -12.99 -0.34 0.18
C TYR A 19 -11.70 -0.52 0.97
N ALA A 20 -11.48 -1.75 1.43
CA ALA A 20 -10.18 -2.19 1.93
C ALA A 20 -9.59 -3.19 0.95
N ILE A 21 -8.56 -2.77 0.22
CA ILE A 21 -7.85 -3.62 -0.73
C ILE A 21 -6.65 -4.23 0.00
N VAL A 22 -6.64 -5.55 0.12
CA VAL A 22 -5.56 -6.29 0.78
C VAL A 22 -4.94 -7.29 -0.19
N SER A 23 -3.65 -7.59 -0.01
CA SER A 23 -3.03 -8.66 -0.78
C SER A 23 -3.67 -10.02 -0.42
N PRO A 24 -3.66 -11.00 -1.34
CA PRO A 24 -4.19 -12.33 -1.06
C PRO A 24 -3.57 -13.01 0.18
N MET A 25 -2.30 -12.69 0.50
CA MET A 25 -1.66 -13.13 1.75
C MET A 25 -2.34 -12.52 2.97
N LEU A 26 -2.47 -11.19 3.02
CA LEU A 26 -3.04 -10.49 4.17
C LEU A 26 -4.53 -10.78 4.35
N PHE A 27 -5.24 -11.10 3.26
CA PHE A 27 -6.64 -11.52 3.34
C PHE A 27 -6.82 -12.74 4.26
N LYS A 28 -5.88 -13.70 4.23
CA LYS A 28 -5.90 -14.88 5.12
C LYS A 28 -5.67 -14.54 6.59
N CYS A 29 -5.08 -13.37 6.87
CA CYS A 29 -4.87 -12.89 8.24
C CYS A 29 -6.08 -12.15 8.79
N ILE A 30 -7.12 -11.83 8.00
CA ILE A 30 -8.27 -11.08 8.51
C ILE A 30 -9.07 -11.98 9.44
N SER A 31 -9.04 -11.68 10.73
CA SER A 31 -9.78 -12.40 11.77
C SER A 31 -11.14 -11.75 12.06
N TYR A 32 -11.29 -10.47 11.72
CA TYR A 32 -12.51 -9.73 11.92
C TYR A 32 -12.64 -8.63 10.86
N PHE A 33 -13.84 -8.52 10.30
CA PHE A 33 -14.24 -7.44 9.41
C PHE A 33 -15.63 -6.96 9.83
N ASN A 34 -15.79 -5.65 10.04
CA ASN A 34 -17.07 -5.07 10.38
C ASN A 34 -17.17 -3.63 9.88
N ILE A 35 -18.39 -3.22 9.54
CA ILE A 35 -18.74 -1.82 9.31
C ILE A 35 -19.43 -1.33 10.58
N ALA A 36 -18.81 -0.41 11.30
CA ALA A 36 -19.38 0.16 12.51
C ALA A 36 -20.58 1.06 12.17
N ASN A 37 -21.45 1.29 13.16
CA ASN A 37 -22.54 2.24 12.98
C ASN A 37 -21.99 3.64 12.68
N PHE A 38 -22.70 4.37 11.83
CA PHE A 38 -22.42 5.78 11.59
C PHE A 38 -22.46 6.56 12.91
N ASP A 39 -21.42 7.37 13.14
CA ASP A 39 -21.34 8.30 14.25
C ASP A 39 -21.24 9.72 13.68
N SER A 40 -22.31 10.49 13.86
CA SER A 40 -22.41 11.88 13.38
C SER A 40 -21.40 12.83 14.01
N ILE A 41 -20.74 12.42 15.09
CA ILE A 41 -19.67 13.20 15.73
C ILE A 41 -18.33 12.94 15.03
N LEU A 42 -18.14 11.76 14.42
CA LEU A 42 -16.86 11.31 13.87
C LEU A 42 -16.76 11.40 12.33
N GLY A 43 -17.85 11.70 11.63
CA GLY A 43 -17.88 11.79 10.17
C GLY A 43 -19.17 12.37 9.60
N ASP A 44 -19.19 12.60 8.29
CA ASP A 44 -20.32 13.23 7.58
C ASP A 44 -21.41 12.23 7.19
N ILE A 45 -21.05 11.16 6.49
CA ILE A 45 -21.95 10.14 5.94
C ILE A 45 -21.34 8.74 5.94
N HIS A 46 -20.03 8.61 6.17
CA HIS A 46 -19.30 7.34 6.09
C HIS A 46 -19.28 6.59 7.42
N CYS A 47 -19.53 5.30 7.35
CA CYS A 47 -19.42 4.36 8.46
C CYS A 47 -17.97 3.86 8.57
N PRO A 48 -17.39 3.78 9.78
CA PRO A 48 -16.04 3.26 9.95
C PRO A 48 -15.91 1.80 9.52
N VAL A 49 -14.92 1.49 8.68
CA VAL A 49 -14.53 0.10 8.34
C VAL A 49 -13.49 -0.39 9.32
N ILE A 50 -13.79 -1.47 10.04
CA ILE A 50 -12.94 -2.08 11.07
C ILE A 50 -12.42 -3.42 10.55
N ILE A 51 -11.10 -3.58 10.55
CA ILE A 51 -10.41 -4.80 10.12
C ILE A 51 -9.38 -5.17 11.16
N ASN A 52 -9.47 -6.38 11.69
CA ASN A 52 -8.43 -6.93 12.56
C ASN A 52 -7.66 -8.02 11.82
N PHE A 53 -6.33 -7.98 11.98
CA PHE A 53 -5.44 -9.00 11.46
C PHE A 53 -4.95 -9.88 12.61
N ASP A 54 -5.09 -11.19 12.46
CA ASP A 54 -4.41 -12.16 13.31
C ASP A 54 -2.97 -12.35 12.82
N THR A 55 -2.03 -11.79 13.57
CA THR A 55 -0.60 -11.88 13.28
C THR A 55 0.01 -13.24 13.63
N SER A 56 -0.75 -14.11 14.31
CA SER A 56 -0.32 -15.49 14.61
C SER A 56 -0.41 -16.41 13.39
N VAL A 57 -1.19 -16.01 12.37
CA VAL A 57 -1.28 -16.74 11.10
C VAL A 57 0.08 -16.73 10.41
N ILE A 58 0.70 -17.91 10.34
CA ILE A 58 1.95 -18.10 9.60
C ILE A 58 1.62 -18.01 8.12
N LEU A 59 1.95 -16.88 7.52
CA LEU A 59 1.91 -16.72 6.08
C LEU A 59 3.05 -17.54 5.48
N GLU A 60 2.70 -18.57 4.70
CA GLU A 60 3.68 -19.22 3.85
C GLU A 60 4.29 -18.18 2.91
N PRO A 61 5.61 -18.19 2.68
CA PRO A 61 6.21 -17.37 1.65
C PRO A 61 5.48 -17.72 0.35
N VAL A 62 4.85 -16.73 -0.27
CA VAL A 62 4.39 -16.88 -1.65
C VAL A 62 5.68 -17.17 -2.43
N GLU A 63 5.83 -18.38 -2.94
CA GLU A 63 6.67 -18.61 -4.11
C GLU A 63 6.26 -17.51 -5.06
N ALA A 64 7.17 -16.56 -5.30
CA ALA A 64 6.89 -15.39 -6.12
C ALA A 64 6.13 -15.91 -7.32
N LEU A 65 4.83 -15.59 -7.40
CA LEU A 65 4.04 -15.91 -8.59
C LEU A 65 4.88 -15.31 -9.68
N SER A 66 5.50 -16.19 -10.47
CA SER A 66 6.32 -15.83 -11.61
C SER A 66 5.35 -15.26 -12.62
N ASN A 67 4.89 -14.04 -12.34
CA ASN A 67 4.40 -13.16 -13.36
C ASN A 67 5.58 -13.05 -14.30
N ASP A 68 5.34 -13.51 -15.51
CA ASP A 68 6.24 -13.60 -16.66
C ASP A 68 6.67 -12.19 -17.14
N ALA A 69 7.03 -11.33 -16.20
CA ALA A 69 7.80 -10.13 -16.41
C ALA A 69 9.21 -10.50 -16.00
N ASN A 70 10.14 -10.43 -16.96
CA ASN A 70 11.58 -10.51 -16.75
C ASN A 70 12.05 -9.51 -15.68
N VAL A 71 11.81 -9.80 -14.40
CA VAL A 71 12.52 -9.16 -13.30
C VAL A 71 13.86 -9.84 -13.30
N LEU A 72 14.83 -9.17 -13.94
CA LEU A 72 16.23 -9.52 -13.92
C LEU A 72 16.62 -9.92 -12.49
N HIS A 73 16.82 -11.22 -12.28
CA HIS A 73 17.57 -11.73 -11.14
C HIS A 73 19.02 -11.29 -11.34
N ASP A 74 19.32 -10.06 -10.92
CA ASP A 74 20.70 -9.65 -10.74
C ASP A 74 21.17 -10.21 -9.38
N ASP A 75 21.99 -11.25 -9.47
CA ASP A 75 22.56 -12.03 -8.37
C ASP A 75 23.63 -11.25 -7.56
N ASN A 76 23.54 -9.91 -7.55
CA ASN A 76 24.52 -9.03 -6.94
C ASN A 76 24.02 -8.44 -5.62
N SER A 77 24.12 -9.20 -4.52
CA SER A 77 24.18 -8.69 -3.13
C SER A 77 23.36 -7.42 -2.83
N HIS A 78 22.12 -7.34 -3.34
CA HIS A 78 21.42 -6.06 -3.35
C HIS A 78 21.11 -5.66 -1.92
N VAL A 79 21.75 -4.58 -1.50
CA VAL A 79 21.35 -3.79 -0.35
C VAL A 79 19.87 -3.49 -0.49
N VAL A 80 19.06 -4.12 0.36
CA VAL A 80 17.62 -3.86 0.39
C VAL A 80 17.45 -2.57 1.18
N TYR A 81 16.79 -1.58 0.61
CA TYR A 81 16.48 -0.34 1.32
C TYR A 81 15.10 -0.47 1.95
N LYS A 82 15.00 -0.28 3.28
CA LYS A 82 13.72 -0.22 3.97
C LYS A 82 13.45 1.21 4.41
N SER A 83 12.27 1.71 4.05
CA SER A 83 11.74 2.94 4.65
C SER A 83 11.37 2.64 6.11
N LYS A 84 11.91 3.42 7.04
CA LYS A 84 11.46 3.43 8.44
C LYS A 84 10.89 4.80 8.74
N TRP A 85 9.59 4.84 9.02
CA TRP A 85 8.95 6.09 9.43
C TRP A 85 9.57 6.63 10.72
N LYS A 86 9.99 7.91 10.70
CA LYS A 86 10.58 8.66 11.80
C LYS A 86 9.71 9.90 12.02
N ASN A 87 8.90 9.94 13.08
CA ASN A 87 7.99 11.07 13.34
C ASN A 87 8.69 12.43 13.35
N ASN A 88 9.93 12.49 13.86
CA ASN A 88 10.71 13.73 13.93
C ASN A 88 11.11 14.26 12.55
N ASN A 89 11.03 13.43 11.49
CA ASN A 89 11.41 13.79 10.13
C ASN A 89 10.19 13.90 9.21
N ALA A 90 8.96 13.83 9.76
CA ALA A 90 7.72 13.90 8.98
C ALA A 90 7.62 15.21 8.18
N ASN A 91 7.93 16.36 8.80
CA ASN A 91 7.89 17.65 8.11
C ASN A 91 8.88 17.71 6.95
N VAL A 92 10.09 17.19 7.15
CA VAL A 92 11.12 17.14 6.10
C VAL A 92 10.67 16.23 4.95
N PHE A 93 10.01 15.11 5.25
CA PHE A 93 9.42 14.27 4.21
C PHE A 93 8.36 15.02 3.39
N PHE A 94 7.42 15.69 4.04
CA PHE A 94 6.37 16.45 3.37
C PHE A 94 6.92 17.64 2.56
N GLU A 95 7.90 18.38 3.08
CA GLU A 95 8.57 19.47 2.36
C GLU A 95 9.33 18.98 1.11
N ASN A 96 9.68 17.69 1.06
CA ASN A 96 10.38 17.09 -0.06
C ASN A 96 9.47 16.31 -1.03
N LEU A 97 8.17 16.23 -0.74
CA LEU A 97 7.16 15.93 -1.73
C LEU A 97 6.92 17.19 -2.56
N ASN A 98 7.65 17.31 -3.67
CA ASN A 98 7.52 18.47 -4.56
C ASN A 98 6.13 18.50 -5.20
N ASP A 99 5.36 19.57 -4.93
CA ASP A 99 4.05 19.82 -5.51
C ASP A 99 4.06 19.80 -7.03
N GLU A 100 5.14 20.26 -7.68
CA GLU A 100 5.29 20.20 -9.14
C GLU A 100 5.31 18.76 -9.65
N ASN A 101 6.05 17.87 -8.97
CA ASN A 101 6.12 16.47 -9.39
C ASN A 101 4.79 15.73 -9.13
N ILE A 102 4.05 16.12 -8.09
CA ILE A 102 2.71 15.59 -7.82
C ILE A 102 1.76 16.09 -8.91
N HIS A 103 1.82 17.38 -9.26
CA HIS A 103 1.02 17.97 -10.34
C HIS A 103 1.27 17.26 -11.67
N ASP A 104 2.54 17.04 -12.05
CA ASP A 104 2.91 16.31 -13.27
C ASP A 104 2.35 14.88 -13.28
N LEU A 105 2.34 14.21 -12.14
CA LEU A 105 1.77 12.87 -12.01
C LEU A 105 0.24 12.90 -12.16
N VAL A 106 -0.42 13.88 -11.54
CA VAL A 106 -1.87 14.07 -11.65
C VAL A 106 -2.26 14.39 -13.09
N GLU A 107 -1.56 15.30 -13.75
CA GLU A 107 -1.81 15.64 -15.17
C GLU A 107 -1.61 14.41 -16.07
N LYS A 108 -0.59 13.59 -15.81
CA LYS A 108 -0.39 12.32 -16.54
C LYS A 108 -1.57 11.37 -16.34
N LEU A 109 -2.13 11.29 -15.13
CA LEU A 109 -3.27 10.44 -14.82
C LEU A 109 -4.57 10.94 -15.45
N GLU A 110 -4.81 12.25 -15.43
CA GLU A 110 -5.99 12.89 -16.03
C GLU A 110 -6.00 12.75 -17.56
N ASN A 111 -4.81 12.75 -18.18
CA ASN A 111 -4.65 12.59 -19.63
C ASN A 111 -4.57 11.12 -20.09
N LEU A 112 -4.79 10.14 -19.20
CA LEU A 112 -4.83 8.74 -19.61
C LEU A 112 -6.07 8.46 -20.45
N ASP A 113 -5.87 7.92 -21.66
CA ASP A 113 -6.96 7.36 -22.45
C ASP A 113 -7.44 6.06 -21.79
N VAL A 114 -8.63 6.14 -21.18
CA VAL A 114 -9.29 5.03 -20.48
C VAL A 114 -9.49 3.81 -21.39
N ASN A 115 -9.58 4.00 -22.71
CA ASN A 115 -9.76 2.92 -23.66
C ASN A 115 -8.46 2.19 -24.02
N ASN A 116 -7.31 2.73 -23.61
CA ASN A 116 -5.98 2.21 -23.96
C ASN A 116 -5.06 2.03 -22.74
N ILE A 117 -5.64 1.73 -21.58
CA ILE A 117 -4.85 1.40 -20.38
C ILE A 117 -4.38 -0.05 -20.48
N ASN A 118 -3.06 -0.24 -20.48
CA ASN A 118 -2.45 -1.56 -20.42
C ASN A 118 -1.55 -1.71 -19.18
N VAL A 119 -1.01 -2.92 -18.98
CA VAL A 119 -0.17 -3.26 -17.82
C VAL A 119 1.07 -2.37 -17.74
N GLU A 120 1.65 -1.99 -18.89
CA GLU A 120 2.82 -1.11 -18.94
C GLU A 120 2.47 0.31 -18.44
N THR A 121 1.32 0.85 -18.86
CA THR A 121 0.81 2.13 -18.36
C THR A 121 0.67 2.12 -16.84
N VAL A 122 0.06 1.08 -16.28
CA VAL A 122 -0.11 0.94 -14.82
C VAL A 122 1.24 0.84 -14.12
N ASN A 123 2.16 0.02 -14.64
CA ASN A 123 3.49 -0.13 -14.07
C ASN A 123 4.26 1.19 -14.07
N ASN A 124 4.18 1.96 -15.15
CA ASN A 124 4.84 3.26 -15.25
C ASN A 124 4.30 4.27 -14.23
N VAL A 125 2.98 4.30 -14.02
CA VAL A 125 2.36 5.12 -12.96
C VAL A 125 2.87 4.70 -11.58
N VAL A 126 2.86 3.39 -11.29
CA VAL A 126 3.33 2.85 -10.00
C VAL A 126 4.80 3.18 -9.77
N LEU A 127 5.64 3.06 -10.79
CA LEU A 127 7.06 3.43 -10.72
C LEU A 127 7.24 4.92 -10.43
N ASN A 128 6.46 5.80 -11.06
CA ASN A 128 6.50 7.24 -10.80
C ASN A 128 6.08 7.58 -9.37
N CYS A 129 4.99 6.98 -8.87
CA CYS A 129 4.56 7.13 -7.47
C CYS A 129 5.64 6.66 -6.49
N ASN A 130 6.22 5.49 -6.72
CA ASN A 130 7.26 4.93 -5.88
C ASN A 130 8.52 5.82 -5.88
N SER A 131 8.87 6.38 -7.04
CA SER A 131 10.02 7.27 -7.17
C SER A 131 9.83 8.56 -6.39
N LEU A 132 8.63 9.15 -6.42
CA LEU A 132 8.27 10.32 -5.62
C LEU A 132 8.44 10.07 -4.12
N ILE A 133 7.82 8.99 -3.64
CA ILE A 133 7.87 8.61 -2.22
C ILE A 133 9.31 8.30 -1.80
N LYS A 134 10.05 7.56 -2.63
CA LYS A 134 11.44 7.20 -2.35
C LYS A 134 12.33 8.45 -2.26
N ASN A 135 12.19 9.39 -3.20
CA ASN A 135 12.99 10.62 -3.21
C ASN A 135 12.71 11.48 -1.96
N ALA A 136 11.45 11.60 -1.57
CA ALA A 136 11.08 12.31 -0.33
C ALA A 136 11.64 11.60 0.92
N ALA A 137 11.54 10.28 0.97
CA ALA A 137 12.08 9.48 2.07
C ALA A 137 13.61 9.54 2.17
N ASP A 138 14.32 9.57 1.04
CA ASP A 138 15.77 9.66 0.99
C ASP A 138 16.26 10.99 1.58
N LYS A 139 15.66 12.11 1.13
CA LYS A 139 15.98 13.45 1.63
C LYS A 139 15.64 13.65 3.11
N ALA A 140 14.65 12.91 3.62
CA ALA A 140 14.26 12.91 5.02
C ALA A 140 15.08 11.94 5.90
N ASP A 141 16.13 11.28 5.36
CA ASP A 141 16.90 10.25 6.06
C ASP A 141 16.01 9.12 6.62
N MET A 142 14.97 8.75 5.88
CA MET A 142 14.00 7.71 6.25
C MET A 142 14.31 6.39 5.55
N ILE A 143 15.27 6.39 4.64
CA ILE A 143 15.80 5.19 3.99
C ILE A 143 16.91 4.60 4.85
N VAL A 144 16.71 3.38 5.35
CA VAL A 144 17.72 2.65 6.10
C VAL A 144 18.24 1.50 5.26
N GLU A 145 19.56 1.41 5.17
CA GLU A 145 20.25 0.27 4.58
C GLU A 145 19.90 -1.00 5.37
N PHE A 146 19.12 -1.89 4.77
CA PHE A 146 18.83 -3.19 5.36
C PHE A 146 19.87 -4.19 4.83
N LYS A 147 20.89 -4.45 5.65
CA LYS A 147 21.76 -5.61 5.45
C LYS A 147 20.99 -6.85 5.92
N PRO A 148 20.54 -7.74 5.01
CA PRO A 148 19.88 -8.96 5.44
C PRO A 148 20.88 -9.74 6.29
N LYS A 149 20.56 -9.93 7.58
CA LYS A 149 21.30 -10.89 8.40
C LYS A 149 20.99 -12.25 7.80
N ASN A 150 21.99 -12.90 7.19
CA ASN A 150 21.94 -14.32 6.84
C ASN A 150 21.72 -15.12 8.13
N ARG A 151 20.47 -15.25 8.56
CA ARG A 151 20.07 -16.25 9.52
C ARG A 151 19.81 -17.51 8.70
N PRO A 152 20.64 -18.56 8.84
CA PRO A 152 20.33 -19.84 8.21
C PRO A 152 18.96 -20.30 8.77
N GLY A 153 17.94 -20.37 7.91
CA GLY A 153 16.65 -21.00 8.23
C GLY A 153 15.43 -20.10 8.44
N VAL A 154 15.44 -18.79 8.12
CA VAL A 154 14.21 -17.98 8.17
C VAL A 154 14.01 -17.23 6.85
N GLY A 155 13.03 -17.67 6.07
CA GLY A 155 12.61 -17.03 4.82
C GLY A 155 12.34 -15.53 5.01
N SER A 156 12.84 -14.74 4.05
CA SER A 156 12.78 -13.29 4.04
C SER A 156 11.33 -12.79 4.07
N LYS A 157 10.88 -12.22 5.19
CA LYS A 157 9.60 -11.51 5.28
C LYS A 157 9.80 -10.08 4.79
N ASN A 158 9.57 -9.84 3.50
CA ASN A 158 9.34 -8.50 2.98
C ASN A 158 7.84 -8.21 3.05
N VAL A 159 7.45 -7.35 3.99
CA VAL A 159 6.11 -6.77 4.04
C VAL A 159 6.29 -5.27 3.89
N ASN A 160 6.07 -4.76 2.69
CA ASN A 160 5.88 -3.33 2.45
C ASN A 160 4.39 -3.05 2.68
N LEU A 161 4.07 -2.29 3.73
CA LEU A 161 2.73 -1.81 3.99
C LEU A 161 2.78 -0.28 3.86
N ILE A 162 2.14 0.27 2.84
CA ILE A 162 1.81 1.69 2.76
C ILE A 162 0.31 1.77 2.96
N LEU A 163 -0.13 2.20 4.14
CA LEU A 163 -1.53 2.55 4.40
C LEU A 163 -1.69 4.03 4.00
N ILE A 164 -2.32 4.29 2.86
CA ILE A 164 -2.72 5.65 2.49
C ILE A 164 -4.14 5.84 3.00
N LYS A 165 -4.29 6.63 4.06
CA LYS A 165 -5.59 7.18 4.46
C LYS A 165 -5.85 8.40 3.58
N ILE A 166 -6.64 8.23 2.52
CA ILE A 166 -7.18 9.37 1.78
C ILE A 166 -8.42 9.83 2.55
N VAL A 167 -8.32 10.98 3.19
CA VAL A 167 -9.49 11.73 3.66
C VAL A 167 -9.82 12.69 2.53
N ILE A 168 -10.97 12.51 1.88
CA ILE A 168 -11.54 13.52 0.98
C ILE A 168 -12.52 14.34 1.79
#